data_AF-A0A2R7KYG6-F1
#
_entry.id   AF-A0A2R7KYG6-F1
#
_cell.length_a   1.000
_cell.length_b   1.000
_cell.length_c   1.000
_cell.angle_alpha   90.00
_cell.angle_beta   90.00
_cell.angle_gamma   90.00
#
_symmetry.space_group_name_H-M   'P 1'
#
loop_
_entity.id
_entity.type
_entity.pdbx_description
1 polymer ?
#
loop_
_entity_poly.entity_id
_entity_poly.type
_entity_poly.pdbx_seq_one_letter_code
_entity_poly.pdbx_strand_id
1 'polypeptide(L)'
;MNIFNPEPEQIPVSELTAAGDSDNELIYDFCSNFDLETSREYLWQLLKLSFTGNLNELTAIEKEDLLHFYEEINVLLEELFKVYDCRVMDGLPEELEV
;
A
#
# COMPACT_ATOMS: atom_id res chain seq x y z
N MET A 1 0.13 -4.62 40.74
CA MET A 1 0.02 -5.47 39.55
C MET A 1 0.26 -4.58 38.34
N ASN A 2 1.47 -4.58 37.80
CA ASN A 2 1.77 -3.88 36.54
C ASN A 2 1.50 -4.86 35.41
N ILE A 3 0.49 -4.56 34.59
CA ILE A 3 0.21 -5.29 33.36
C ILE A 3 1.25 -4.79 32.36
N PHE A 4 2.26 -5.61 32.11
CA PHE A 4 3.26 -5.38 31.08
C PHE A 4 2.51 -5.38 29.74
N ASN A 5 2.31 -4.21 29.15
CA ASN A 5 1.88 -4.08 27.76
C ASN A 5 3.18 -4.06 26.95
N PRO A 6 3.60 -5.17 26.31
CA PRO A 6 4.80 -5.13 25.48
C PRO A 6 4.53 -4.14 24.34
N GLU A 7 5.43 -3.16 24.17
CA GLU A 7 5.49 -2.35 22.96
C GLU A 7 5.51 -3.29 21.74
N PRO A 8 4.80 -2.96 20.64
CA PRO A 8 4.87 -3.77 19.44
C PRO A 8 6.32 -3.83 18.99
N GLU A 9 6.88 -5.05 18.96
CA GLU A 9 8.25 -5.31 18.52
C GLU A 9 8.46 -4.65 17.16
N GLN A 10 9.32 -3.63 17.12
CA GLN A 10 9.73 -3.00 15.88
C GLN A 10 10.58 -4.01 15.12
N ILE A 11 9.97 -4.68 14.14
CA ILE A 11 10.69 -5.55 13.22
C ILE A 11 11.77 -4.69 12.54
N PRO A 12 13.06 -5.04 12.66
CA PRO A 12 14.12 -4.30 11.99
C PRO A 12 13.90 -4.39 10.48
N VAL A 13 13.81 -3.23 9.83
CA VAL A 13 13.60 -3.04 8.37
C VAL A 13 14.57 -3.89 7.51
N SER A 14 15.68 -4.32 8.09
CA SER A 14 16.74 -5.10 7.46
C SER A 14 16.39 -6.57 7.14
N GLU A 15 15.30 -7.13 7.68
CA GLU A 15 14.90 -8.53 7.43
C GLU A 15 13.85 -8.70 6.33
N LEU A 16 13.40 -7.61 5.68
CA LEU A 16 12.42 -7.67 4.59
C LEU A 16 13.02 -7.94 3.20
N THR A 17 14.32 -8.21 3.11
CA THR A 17 15.08 -8.22 1.84
C THR A 17 15.45 -9.61 1.33
N ALA A 18 14.88 -10.68 1.89
CA ALA A 18 15.24 -12.05 1.53
C ALA A 18 14.06 -12.89 1.00
N ALA A 19 13.27 -12.36 0.06
CA ALA A 19 12.52 -13.13 -0.94
C ALA A 19 11.80 -12.18 -1.93
N GLY A 20 12.33 -12.06 -3.16
CA GLY A 20 11.69 -11.39 -4.30
C GLY A 20 12.03 -9.90 -4.46
N ASP A 21 13.13 -9.59 -5.17
CA ASP A 21 13.61 -8.21 -5.36
C ASP A 21 12.65 -7.29 -6.14
N SER A 22 11.72 -7.80 -6.95
CA SER A 22 10.81 -6.97 -7.77
C SER A 22 9.67 -6.33 -6.99
N ASP A 23 9.17 -7.01 -5.96
CA ASP A 23 7.90 -6.62 -5.33
C ASP A 23 8.12 -5.50 -4.30
N ASN A 24 9.32 -5.47 -3.71
CA ASN A 24 9.78 -4.38 -2.87
C ASN A 24 10.12 -3.11 -3.68
N GLU A 25 10.45 -3.25 -4.98
CA GLU A 25 10.81 -2.13 -5.86
C GLU A 25 9.62 -1.19 -6.07
N LEU A 26 8.41 -1.73 -6.28
CA LEU A 26 7.21 -0.92 -6.48
C LEU A 26 6.71 -0.25 -5.20
N ILE A 27 6.84 -0.93 -4.05
CA ILE A 27 6.57 -0.30 -2.75
C ILE A 27 7.56 0.85 -2.52
N TYR A 28 8.83 0.62 -2.83
CA TYR A 28 9.87 1.63 -2.68
C TYR A 28 9.68 2.81 -3.63
N ASP A 29 9.34 2.57 -4.89
CA ASP A 29 9.06 3.59 -5.89
C ASP A 29 7.84 4.43 -5.51
N PHE A 30 6.75 3.79 -5.09
CA PHE A 30 5.58 4.51 -4.58
C PHE A 30 5.96 5.40 -3.39
N CYS A 31 6.69 4.87 -2.40
CA CYS A 31 7.13 5.62 -1.23
C CYS A 31 8.16 6.72 -1.55
N SER A 32 8.85 6.64 -2.69
CA SER A 32 9.78 7.67 -3.17
C SER A 32 9.04 8.82 -3.86
N ASN A 33 7.93 8.52 -4.52
CA ASN A 33 7.10 9.49 -5.23
C ASN A 33 6.07 10.18 -4.33
N PHE A 34 5.56 9.47 -3.31
CA PHE A 34 4.53 9.98 -2.41
C PHE A 34 4.89 9.72 -0.95
N ASP A 35 4.97 10.79 -0.17
CA ASP A 35 5.06 10.69 1.27
C ASP A 35 3.68 10.40 1.91
N LEU A 36 3.71 10.01 3.19
CA LEU A 36 2.52 9.62 3.94
C LEU A 36 1.50 10.76 4.11
N GLU A 37 1.95 11.99 4.30
CA GLU A 37 1.07 13.14 4.52
C GLU A 37 0.35 13.51 3.22
N THR A 38 1.11 13.65 2.13
CA THR A 38 0.57 13.90 0.79
C THR A 38 -0.40 12.80 0.36
N SER A 39 -0.04 11.54 0.59
CA SER A 39 -0.91 10.40 0.27
C SER A 39 -2.26 10.45 1.00
N ARG A 40 -2.25 10.82 2.30
CA ARG A 40 -3.48 10.96 3.09
C ARG A 40 -4.33 12.11 2.59
N GLU A 41 -3.72 13.22 2.22
CA GLU A 41 -4.42 14.37 1.66
C GLU A 41 -5.09 14.00 0.33
N TYR A 42 -4.37 13.38 -0.59
CA TYR A 42 -4.91 12.96 -1.88
C TYR A 42 -6.03 11.93 -1.74
N LEU A 43 -5.89 10.94 -0.85
CA LEU A 43 -6.96 10.00 -0.53
C LEU A 43 -8.21 10.71 0.02
N TRP A 44 -8.02 11.67 0.92
CA TRP A 44 -9.13 12.44 1.47
C TRP A 44 -9.81 13.30 0.40
N GLN A 45 -9.04 13.92 -0.50
CA GLN A 45 -9.58 14.70 -1.61
C GLN A 45 -10.40 13.82 -2.56
N LEU A 46 -9.88 12.65 -2.96
CA LEU A 46 -10.63 11.66 -3.77
C LEU A 46 -11.95 11.28 -3.09
N LEU A 47 -11.91 10.98 -1.78
CA LEU A 47 -13.11 10.65 -1.01
C LEU A 47 -14.10 11.82 -0.99
N LYS A 48 -13.64 13.03 -0.66
CA LYS A 48 -14.47 14.24 -0.63
C LYS A 48 -15.17 14.46 -1.97
N LEU A 49 -14.44 14.35 -3.08
CA LEU A 49 -14.99 14.52 -4.44
C LEU A 49 -16.03 13.46 -4.78
N SER A 50 -15.87 12.22 -4.30
CA SER A 50 -16.87 11.17 -4.53
C SER A 50 -18.23 11.48 -3.89
N PHE A 51 -18.24 12.22 -2.77
CA PHE A 51 -19.46 12.64 -2.08
C PHE A 51 -20.02 13.97 -2.57
N THR A 52 -19.16 14.93 -2.93
CA THR A 52 -19.61 16.27 -3.33
C THR A 52 -19.81 16.42 -4.83
N GLY A 53 -19.17 15.58 -5.65
CA GLY A 53 -19.15 15.68 -7.11
C GLY A 53 -18.50 16.97 -7.64
N ASN A 54 -17.91 17.80 -6.78
CA ASN A 54 -17.46 19.13 -7.15
C ASN A 54 -16.00 19.16 -7.62
N LEU A 55 -15.77 18.67 -8.83
CA LEU A 55 -14.46 18.70 -9.49
C LEU A 55 -14.02 20.11 -9.90
N ASN A 56 -14.91 21.12 -9.82
CA ASN A 56 -14.57 22.49 -10.24
C ASN A 56 -13.74 23.24 -9.20
N GLU A 57 -13.66 22.73 -7.96
CA GLU A 57 -12.79 23.28 -6.90
C GLU A 57 -11.31 23.03 -7.18
N LEU A 58 -10.99 22.06 -8.05
CA LEU A 58 -9.62 21.70 -8.40
C LEU A 58 -9.18 22.35 -9.70
N THR A 59 -7.93 22.79 -9.72
CA THR A 59 -7.19 23.17 -10.93
C THR A 59 -6.96 21.96 -11.84
N ALA A 60 -6.55 22.21 -13.08
CA ALA A 60 -6.22 21.14 -14.02
C ALA A 60 -5.05 20.27 -13.53
N ILE A 61 -4.05 20.90 -12.89
CA ILE A 61 -2.86 20.24 -12.37
C ILE A 61 -3.23 19.34 -11.19
N GLU A 62 -3.99 19.84 -10.22
CA GLU A 62 -4.42 19.03 -9.07
C GLU A 62 -5.27 17.81 -9.49
N LYS A 63 -6.06 17.94 -10.57
CA LYS A 63 -6.79 16.80 -11.12
C LYS A 63 -5.87 15.75 -11.72
N GLU A 64 -4.85 16.19 -12.45
CA GLU A 64 -3.84 15.31 -13.04
C GLU A 64 -3.04 14.59 -11.95
N ASP A 65 -2.60 15.33 -10.92
CA ASP A 65 -1.87 14.78 -9.77
C ASP A 65 -2.71 13.74 -9.00
N LEU A 66 -4.01 14.03 -8.76
CA LEU A 66 -4.92 13.09 -8.09
C LEU A 66 -5.19 11.84 -8.93
N LEU A 67 -5.31 11.99 -10.25
CA LEU A 67 -5.49 10.85 -11.15
C LEU A 67 -4.25 9.96 -11.15
N HIS A 68 -3.08 10.58 -11.31
CA HIS A 68 -1.80 9.87 -11.32
C HIS A 68 -1.57 9.14 -9.99
N PHE A 69 -1.83 9.80 -8.86
CA PHE A 69 -1.76 9.16 -7.55
C PHE A 69 -2.69 7.96 -7.41
N TYR A 70 -3.92 8.06 -7.93
CA TYR A 70 -4.86 6.94 -7.91
C TYR A 70 -4.37 5.75 -8.75
N GLU A 71 -3.80 6.02 -9.94
CA GLU A 71 -3.22 4.99 -10.80
C GLU A 71 -2.07 4.26 -10.10
N GLU A 72 -1.16 5.00 -9.46
CA GLU A 72 -0.03 4.46 -8.70
C GLU A 72 -0.50 3.59 -7.52
N ILE A 73 -1.54 4.02 -6.78
CA ILE A 73 -2.17 3.18 -5.74
C ILE A 73 -2.74 1.89 -6.32
N ASN A 74 -3.41 1.96 -7.48
CA ASN A 74 -4.03 0.78 -8.06
C ASN A 74 -2.99 -0.25 -8.48
N VAL A 75 -1.88 0.19 -9.09
CA VAL A 75 -0.73 -0.67 -9.43
C VAL A 75 -0.14 -1.30 -8.17
N LEU A 76 0.10 -0.49 -7.13
CA LEU A 76 0.63 -0.98 -5.86
C LEU A 76 -0.29 -2.04 -5.22
N LEU A 77 -1.60 -1.82 -5.27
CA LEU A 77 -2.60 -2.74 -4.71
C LEU A 77 -2.61 -4.07 -5.48
N GLU A 78 -2.60 -4.03 -6.82
CA GLU A 78 -2.54 -5.23 -7.65
C GLU A 78 -1.31 -6.09 -7.33
N GLU A 79 -0.15 -5.45 -7.17
CA GLU A 79 1.10 -6.14 -6.86
C GLU A 79 1.09 -6.70 -5.44
N LEU A 80 0.60 -5.93 -4.46
CA LEU A 80 0.43 -6.43 -3.10
C LEU A 80 -0.45 -7.68 -3.04
N PHE A 81 -1.53 -7.73 -3.82
CA PHE A 81 -2.39 -8.92 -3.91
C PHE A 81 -1.70 -10.09 -4.60
N LYS A 82 -0.89 -9.87 -5.65
CA LYS A 82 -0.08 -10.93 -6.25
C LYS A 82 0.88 -11.54 -5.23
N VAL A 83 1.57 -10.71 -4.45
CA VAL A 83 2.46 -11.19 -3.38
C VAL A 83 1.70 -12.00 -2.33
N TYR A 84 0.55 -11.49 -1.90
CA TYR A 84 -0.27 -12.16 -0.89
C TYR A 84 -0.79 -13.51 -1.40
N ASP A 85 -1.39 -13.56 -2.59
CA ASP A 85 -1.94 -14.78 -3.19
C ASP A 85 -0.84 -15.82 -3.46
N CYS A 86 0.34 -15.41 -3.96
CA CYS A 86 1.48 -16.32 -4.13
C CYS A 86 1.91 -16.95 -2.80
N ARG A 87 1.97 -16.17 -1.71
CA ARG A 87 2.33 -16.70 -0.37
C ARG A 87 1.27 -17.64 0.22
N VAL A 88 0.00 -17.48 -0.13
CA VAL A 88 -1.07 -18.40 0.30
C VAL A 88 -0.97 -19.73 -0.44
N MET A 89 -0.58 -19.72 -1.72
CA MET A 89 -0.41 -20.95 -2.52
C MET A 89 0.84 -21.75 -2.15
N ASP A 90 1.91 -21.09 -1.67
CA ASP A 90 3.11 -21.76 -1.15
C ASP A 90 2.94 -22.35 0.27
N GLY A 91 1.80 -22.09 0.94
CA GLY A 91 1.53 -22.47 2.32
C GLY A 91 0.69 -23.74 2.53
N LEU A 92 0.31 -24.45 1.48
CA LEU A 92 -0.43 -25.72 1.59
C LEU A 92 0.55 -26.90 1.55
N PRO A 93 0.88 -27.54 2.70
CA PRO A 93 1.59 -28.81 2.67
C PRO A 93 0.70 -29.86 2.00
N GLU A 94 1.19 -30.45 0.90
CA GLU A 94 0.62 -31.61 0.18
C GLU A 94 0.52 -32.91 1.02
N GLU A 95 0.76 -32.86 2.34
CA GLU A 95 0.82 -34.05 3.20
C GLU A 95 -0.43 -34.24 4.06
N LEU A 96 -1.63 -34.24 3.47
CA LEU A 96 -2.83 -34.84 4.09
C LEU A 96 -3.76 -35.46 3.03
N GLU A 97 -3.20 -36.21 2.06
CA GLU A 97 -3.96 -37.24 1.35
C GLU A 97 -3.69 -38.61 1.99
N VAL A 98 -4.65 -39.01 2.84
CA VAL A 98 -5.06 -40.37 3.30
C VAL A 98 -4.00 -41.46 3.43
#